data_AF-A0A2A5CXP5-F1
#
_entry.id   AF-A0A2A5CXP5-F1
#
_cell.length_a   1.000
_cell.length_b   1.000
_cell.length_c   1.000
_cell.angle_alpha   90.00
_cell.angle_beta   90.00
_cell.angle_gamma   90.00
#
_symmetry.space_group_name_H-M   'P 1'
#
loop_
_entity.id
_entity.type
_entity.pdbx_description
1 polymer ?
#
loop_
_entity_poly.entity_id
_entity_poly.type
_entity_poly.pdbx_seq_one_letter_code
_entity_poly.pdbx_strand_id
1 'polypeptide(L)'
;MTNFEEECARKGLVARDIKNAIIVNFWILAWAVTLGAVSYLSDYQWYTASWWASSAGLLVHLSVGIGMILAFKRFVKEADDLERKIQLDALAISVGLTVVTFSSYSILEMSAVVPELTAAYLIVVMSMGYALGLIIGRIRFR
;
A
#
# COMPACT_ATOMS: atom_id res chain seq x y z
N MET A 1 -29.12 -5.97 -14.06
CA MET A 1 -28.20 -5.78 -12.92
C MET A 1 -27.73 -7.15 -12.48
N THR A 2 -26.46 -7.29 -12.10
CA THR A 2 -25.94 -8.54 -11.49
C THR A 2 -26.40 -8.63 -10.03
N ASN A 3 -26.47 -9.84 -9.45
CA ASN A 3 -26.83 -10.04 -8.03
C ASN A 3 -26.00 -9.15 -7.07
N PHE A 4 -24.73 -8.91 -7.42
CA PHE A 4 -23.84 -8.01 -6.67
C PHE A 4 -24.28 -6.54 -6.74
N GLU A 5 -24.70 -6.07 -7.92
CA GLU A 5 -25.17 -4.69 -8.11
C GLU A 5 -26.47 -4.42 -7.36
N GLU A 6 -27.37 -5.40 -7.31
CA GLU A 6 -28.59 -5.33 -6.51
C GLU A 6 -28.29 -5.21 -5.01
N GLU A 7 -27.33 -5.99 -4.50
CA GLU A 7 -26.94 -5.90 -3.10
C GLU A 7 -26.26 -4.58 -2.75
N CYS A 8 -25.40 -4.05 -3.63
CA CYS A 8 -24.80 -2.73 -3.44
C CYS A 8 -25.89 -1.63 -3.42
N ALA A 9 -26.83 -1.66 -4.36
CA ALA A 9 -27.93 -0.70 -4.41
C ALA A 9 -28.79 -0.74 -3.14
N ARG A 10 -29.09 -1.93 -2.60
CA ARG A 10 -29.82 -2.11 -1.33
C ARG A 10 -29.12 -1.44 -0.14
N LYS A 11 -27.78 -1.36 -0.15
CA LYS A 11 -26.97 -0.73 0.91
C LYS A 11 -26.66 0.75 0.63
N GLY A 12 -27.21 1.32 -0.45
CA GLY A 12 -26.88 2.69 -0.89
C GLY A 12 -25.44 2.85 -1.39
N LEU A 13 -24.78 1.75 -1.76
CA LEU A 13 -23.39 1.73 -2.21
C LEU A 13 -23.30 1.71 -3.73
N VAL A 14 -22.29 2.39 -4.27
CA VAL A 14 -21.99 2.36 -5.70
C VAL A 14 -21.15 1.11 -6.00
N ALA A 15 -21.74 0.16 -6.74
CA ALA A 15 -21.10 -1.13 -7.04
C ALA A 15 -19.72 -1.01 -7.72
N ARG A 16 -19.54 0.01 -8.57
CA ARG A 16 -18.25 0.32 -9.20
C ARG A 16 -17.17 0.62 -8.17
N ASP A 17 -17.48 1.45 -7.17
CA ASP A 17 -16.50 1.92 -6.19
C ASP A 17 -16.06 0.77 -5.29
N ILE A 18 -16.99 -0.13 -4.93
CA ILE A 18 -16.67 -1.38 -4.22
C ILE A 18 -15.80 -2.31 -5.08
N LYS A 19 -16.14 -2.51 -6.36
CA LYS A 19 -15.32 -3.33 -7.27
C LYS A 19 -13.89 -2.78 -7.38
N ASN A 20 -13.74 -1.47 -7.55
CA ASN A 20 -12.44 -0.82 -7.65
C ASN A 20 -11.64 -0.96 -6.34
N ALA A 21 -12.26 -0.78 -5.19
CA ALA A 21 -11.61 -0.98 -3.89
C ALA A 21 -11.14 -2.43 -3.69
N ILE A 22 -11.94 -3.42 -4.09
CA ILE A 22 -11.55 -4.84 -4.05
C ILE A 22 -10.35 -5.11 -4.97
N ILE A 23 -10.37 -4.58 -6.20
CA ILE A 23 -9.26 -4.73 -7.15
C ILE A 23 -7.97 -4.14 -6.58
N VAL A 24 -8.02 -2.94 -6.00
CA VAL A 24 -6.88 -2.31 -5.35
C VAL A 24 -6.35 -3.16 -4.20
N ASN A 25 -7.23 -3.62 -3.31
CA ASN A 25 -6.83 -4.46 -2.18
C ASN A 25 -6.18 -5.77 -2.64
N PHE A 26 -6.71 -6.39 -3.69
CA PHE A 26 -6.10 -7.57 -4.30
C PHE A 26 -4.69 -7.28 -4.81
N TRP A 27 -4.49 -6.17 -5.54
CA TRP A 27 -3.15 -5.81 -6.03
C TRP A 27 -2.17 -5.46 -4.90
N ILE A 28 -2.62 -4.79 -3.85
CA ILE A 28 -1.78 -4.49 -2.66
C ILE A 28 -1.37 -5.79 -1.97
N LEU A 29 -2.30 -6.72 -1.76
CA LEU A 29 -2.01 -8.02 -1.18
C LEU A 29 -1.07 -8.84 -2.07
N ALA A 30 -1.31 -8.88 -3.38
CA ALA A 30 -0.43 -9.56 -4.33
C ALA A 30 0.99 -8.98 -4.29
N TRP A 31 1.12 -7.65 -4.28
CA TRP A 31 2.42 -6.99 -4.15
C TRP A 31 3.10 -7.32 -2.81
N ALA A 32 2.38 -7.25 -1.69
CA ALA A 32 2.92 -7.59 -0.38
C ALA A 32 3.38 -9.06 -0.29
N VAL A 33 2.63 -9.97 -0.90
CA VAL A 33 3.02 -11.40 -1.01
C VAL A 33 4.30 -11.54 -1.82
N THR A 34 4.45 -10.84 -2.96
CA THR A 34 5.71 -10.90 -3.72
C THR A 34 6.90 -10.37 -2.91
N LEU A 35 6.72 -9.29 -2.15
CA LEU A 35 7.76 -8.76 -1.27
C LEU A 35 8.14 -9.78 -0.19
N GLY A 36 7.16 -10.31 0.54
CA GLY A 36 7.38 -11.29 1.60
C GLY A 36 8.00 -12.59 1.08
N ALA A 37 7.59 -13.06 -0.10
CA ALA A 37 8.18 -14.21 -0.75
C ALA A 37 9.65 -13.97 -1.11
N VAL A 38 9.97 -12.84 -1.75
CA VAL A 38 11.37 -12.50 -2.09
C VAL A 38 12.21 -12.36 -0.83
N SER A 39 11.72 -11.71 0.23
CA SER A 39 12.45 -11.63 1.50
C SER A 39 12.70 -13.00 2.12
N TYR A 40 11.67 -13.84 2.25
CA TYR A 40 11.79 -15.16 2.85
C TYR A 40 12.71 -16.11 2.06
N LEU A 41 12.62 -16.08 0.73
CA LEU A 41 13.43 -16.93 -0.14
C LEU A 41 14.90 -16.51 -0.21
N SER A 42 15.21 -15.26 0.17
CA SER A 42 16.58 -14.76 0.30
C SER A 42 17.34 -15.49 1.41
N ASP A 43 16.67 -15.85 2.51
CA ASP A 43 17.29 -16.55 3.64
C ASP A 43 17.83 -17.94 3.24
N TYR A 44 17.18 -18.59 2.27
CA TYR A 44 17.59 -19.89 1.72
C TYR A 44 18.48 -19.79 0.47
N GLN A 45 18.89 -18.58 0.12
CA GLN A 45 19.69 -18.28 -1.07
C GLN A 45 19.08 -18.78 -2.40
N TRP A 46 17.76 -18.96 -2.47
CA TRP A 46 17.12 -19.66 -3.59
C TRP A 46 17.23 -18.90 -4.92
N TYR A 47 17.22 -17.57 -4.86
CA TYR A 47 17.38 -16.71 -6.04
C TYR A 47 18.65 -15.84 -5.99
N THR A 48 19.25 -15.63 -4.82
CA THR A 48 20.41 -14.72 -4.63
C THR A 48 21.70 -15.28 -5.22
N ALA A 49 21.83 -16.61 -5.32
CA ALA A 49 23.00 -17.28 -5.91
C ALA A 49 23.05 -17.17 -7.44
N SER A 50 21.92 -16.87 -8.09
CA SER A 50 21.81 -16.80 -9.56
C SER A 50 21.31 -15.42 -9.97
N TRP A 51 22.14 -14.71 -10.73
CA TRP A 51 21.78 -13.38 -11.21
C TRP A 51 20.47 -13.41 -12.02
N TRP A 52 20.26 -14.45 -12.85
CA TRP A 52 19.05 -14.62 -13.65
C TRP A 52 17.81 -14.79 -12.77
N ALA A 53 17.90 -15.59 -11.70
CA ALA A 53 16.80 -15.80 -10.78
C ALA A 53 16.48 -14.51 -9.99
N SER A 54 17.51 -13.78 -9.56
CA SER A 54 17.36 -12.47 -8.92
C SER A 54 16.68 -11.45 -9.84
N SER A 55 17.10 -11.35 -11.10
CA SER A 55 16.49 -10.45 -12.07
C SER A 55 15.03 -10.84 -12.36
N ALA A 56 14.73 -12.13 -12.49
CA ALA A 56 13.36 -12.60 -12.71
C ALA A 56 12.45 -12.27 -11.51
N GLY A 57 12.91 -12.51 -10.28
CA GLY A 57 12.18 -12.17 -9.05
C GLY A 57 11.89 -10.67 -8.95
N LEU A 58 12.90 -9.83 -9.24
CA LEU A 58 12.73 -8.38 -9.29
C LEU A 58 11.70 -7.95 -10.35
N LEU A 59 11.77 -8.51 -11.57
CA LEU A 59 10.83 -8.19 -12.65
C LEU A 59 9.39 -8.54 -12.28
N VAL A 60 9.17 -9.69 -11.64
CA VAL A 60 7.83 -10.08 -11.16
C VAL A 60 7.35 -9.10 -10.09
N HIS A 61 8.18 -8.81 -9.09
CA HIS A 61 7.84 -7.87 -8.02
C HIS A 61 7.48 -6.48 -8.56
N LEU A 62 8.30 -5.95 -9.49
CA LEU A 62 8.05 -4.66 -10.13
C LEU A 62 6.79 -4.68 -10.99
N SER A 63 6.54 -5.75 -11.74
CA SER A 63 5.34 -5.87 -12.58
C SER A 63 4.06 -5.85 -11.74
N VAL A 64 4.06 -6.57 -10.62
CA VAL A 64 2.94 -6.56 -9.66
C VAL A 64 2.80 -5.19 -9.00
N GLY A 65 3.92 -4.55 -8.64
CA GLY A 65 3.94 -3.19 -8.11
C GLY A 65 3.36 -2.14 -9.08
N ILE A 66 3.70 -2.23 -10.38
CA ILE A 66 3.13 -1.36 -11.42
C ILE A 66 1.61 -1.60 -11.52
N GLY A 67 1.16 -2.87 -11.51
CA GLY A 67 -0.25 -3.20 -11.49
C GLY A 67 -0.99 -2.58 -10.30
N MET A 68 -0.39 -2.65 -9.11
CA MET A 68 -0.89 -2.01 -7.89
C MET A 68 -0.99 -0.50 -8.01
N ILE A 69 0.03 0.18 -8.54
CA ILE A 69 0.02 1.63 -8.76
C ILE A 69 -1.10 2.03 -9.74
N LEU A 70 -1.23 1.31 -10.85
CA LEU A 70 -2.25 1.61 -11.87
C LEU A 70 -3.67 1.39 -11.34
N ALA A 71 -3.89 0.30 -10.59
CA ALA A 71 -5.16 0.03 -9.94
C ALA A 71 -5.51 1.11 -8.90
N PHE A 72 -4.56 1.49 -8.04
CA PHE A 72 -4.78 2.52 -7.04
C PHE A 72 -5.09 3.88 -7.66
N LYS A 73 -4.32 4.27 -8.69
CA LYS A 73 -4.55 5.50 -9.45
C LYS A 73 -5.95 5.51 -10.08
N ARG A 74 -6.39 4.39 -10.64
CA ARG A 74 -7.73 4.25 -11.21
C ARG A 74 -8.82 4.39 -10.15
N PHE A 75 -8.66 3.72 -9.01
CA PHE A 75 -9.59 3.82 -7.88
C PHE A 75 -9.76 5.26 -7.40
N VAL A 76 -8.67 5.98 -7.14
CA VAL A 76 -8.73 7.39 -6.70
C VAL A 76 -9.33 8.30 -7.76
N LYS A 77 -9.09 8.02 -9.05
CA LYS A 77 -9.63 8.81 -10.17
C LYS A 77 -11.14 8.61 -10.34
N GLU A 78 -11.64 7.39 -10.14
CA GLU A 78 -13.06 7.05 -10.30
C GLU A 78 -13.89 7.27 -9.02
N ALA A 79 -13.23 7.54 -7.89
CA ALA A 79 -13.86 7.91 -6.63
C ALA A 79 -14.64 9.23 -6.75
N ASP A 80 -15.68 9.37 -5.93
CA ASP A 80 -16.39 10.64 -5.78
C ASP A 80 -15.49 11.71 -5.11
N ASP A 81 -15.96 12.96 -5.10
CA ASP A 81 -15.18 14.09 -4.57
C ASP A 81 -14.86 13.93 -3.07
N LEU A 82 -15.73 13.28 -2.30
CA LEU A 82 -15.55 13.09 -0.87
C LEU A 82 -14.49 12.03 -0.58
N GLU A 83 -14.60 10.86 -1.19
CA GLU A 83 -13.64 9.78 -1.06
C GLU A 83 -12.28 10.22 -1.62
N ARG A 84 -12.23 10.89 -2.79
CA ARG A 84 -10.96 11.43 -3.32
C ARG A 84 -10.28 12.39 -2.33
N LYS A 85 -11.06 13.23 -1.65
CA LYS A 85 -10.54 14.12 -0.61
C LYS A 85 -9.99 13.32 0.59
N ILE A 86 -10.74 12.33 1.08
CA ILE A 86 -10.29 11.45 2.18
C ILE A 86 -8.98 10.75 1.82
N GLN A 87 -8.88 10.22 0.60
CA GLN A 87 -7.69 9.56 0.08
C GLN A 87 -6.49 10.51 0.03
N LEU A 88 -6.67 11.74 -0.46
CA LEU A 88 -5.61 12.76 -0.51
C LEU A 88 -5.15 13.20 0.89
N ASP A 89 -6.09 13.45 1.80
CA ASP A 89 -5.78 13.81 3.19
C ASP A 89 -5.02 12.66 3.89
N ALA A 90 -5.43 11.41 3.65
CA ALA A 90 -4.76 10.23 4.20
C ALA A 90 -3.34 10.04 3.64
N LEU A 91 -3.15 10.26 2.33
CA LEU A 91 -1.82 10.24 1.70
C LEU A 91 -0.92 11.34 2.26
N ALA A 92 -1.44 12.55 2.50
CA ALA A 92 -0.68 13.64 3.10
C ALA A 92 -0.20 13.30 4.51
N ILE A 93 -1.06 12.71 5.35
CA ILE A 93 -0.70 12.22 6.69
C ILE A 93 0.36 11.13 6.59
N SER A 94 0.15 10.14 5.72
CA SER A 94 1.08 9.02 5.51
C SER A 94 2.48 9.49 5.10
N VAL A 95 2.57 10.37 4.11
CA VAL A 95 3.84 10.93 3.62
C VAL A 95 4.50 11.77 4.70
N GLY A 96 3.76 12.68 5.34
CA GLY A 96 4.30 13.54 6.40
C GLY A 96 4.85 12.73 7.58
N LEU A 97 4.09 11.74 8.05
CA LEU A 97 4.52 10.86 9.13
C LEU A 97 5.77 10.07 8.74
N THR A 98 5.79 9.49 7.54
CA THR A 98 6.94 8.72 7.05
C THR A 98 8.20 9.58 6.99
N VAL A 99 8.13 10.81 6.46
CA VAL A 99 9.28 11.72 6.36
C VAL A 99 9.80 12.13 7.74
N VAL A 100 8.91 12.47 8.67
CA VAL A 100 9.29 12.87 10.03
C VAL A 100 9.91 11.70 10.79
N THR A 101 9.31 10.51 10.73
CA THR A 101 9.84 9.31 11.38
C THR A 101 11.16 8.87 10.74
N PHE A 102 11.27 8.83 9.41
CA PHE A 102 12.51 8.49 8.70
C PHE A 102 13.68 9.40 9.11
N SER A 103 13.47 10.72 9.05
CA SER A 103 14.54 11.69 9.37
C SER A 103 14.95 11.62 10.84
N SER A 104 13.98 11.48 11.75
CA SER A 104 14.25 11.36 13.19
C SER A 104 14.99 10.06 13.53
N TYR A 105 14.56 8.94 12.94
CA TYR A 105 15.23 7.65 13.13
C TYR A 105 16.65 7.67 12.58
N SER A 106 16.86 8.27 11.40
CA SER A 106 18.20 8.39 10.80
C SER A 106 19.17 9.17 11.71
N ILE A 107 18.70 10.20 12.43
CA ILE A 107 19.53 10.93 13.41
C ILE A 107 19.92 10.04 14.60
N LEU A 108 19.00 9.19 15.08
CA LEU A 108 19.26 8.25 16.18
C LEU A 108 20.16 7.09 15.75
N GLU A 109 20.07 6.66 14.49
CA GLU A 109 20.93 5.63 13.91
C GLU A 109 22.37 6.14 13.83
N MET A 110 22.58 7.41 13.42
CA MET A 110 23.92 8.04 13.41
C MET A 110 24.56 8.13 14.81
N SER A 111 23.75 8.17 15.87
CA SER A 111 24.26 8.15 17.26
C SER A 111 24.39 6.74 17.85
N ALA A 112 24.16 5.70 17.05
CA ALA A 112 24.17 4.29 17.44
C ALA A 112 23.21 3.94 18.59
N VAL A 113 22.17 4.76 18.80
CA VAL A 113 21.15 4.53 19.83
C VAL A 113 20.12 3.49 19.38
N VAL A 114 19.87 3.40 18.08
CA VAL A 114 18.92 2.47 17.46
C VAL A 114 19.61 1.61 16.39
N PRO A 115 19.08 0.41 16.07
CA PRO A 115 19.59 -0.44 15.00
C PRO A 115 19.49 0.23 13.62
N GLU A 116 20.14 -0.37 12.63
CA GLU A 116 20.07 0.10 11.24
C GLU A 116 18.63 0.22 10.74
N LEU A 117 18.37 1.28 9.98
CA LEU A 117 17.05 1.55 9.45
C LEU A 117 16.73 0.61 8.27
N THR A 118 15.71 -0.22 8.44
CA THR A 118 15.24 -1.12 7.39
C THR A 118 14.06 -0.52 6.62
N ALA A 119 13.96 -0.84 5.32
CA ALA A 119 12.82 -0.42 4.49
C ALA A 119 11.46 -0.91 5.04
N ALA A 120 11.44 -2.04 5.76
CA ALA A 120 10.25 -2.59 6.38
C ALA A 120 9.64 -1.64 7.42
N TYR A 121 10.47 -0.97 8.24
CA TYR A 121 9.99 0.00 9.23
C TYR A 121 9.27 1.17 8.58
N LEU A 122 9.77 1.65 7.44
CA LEU A 122 9.13 2.74 6.69
C LEU A 122 7.80 2.31 6.07
N ILE A 123 7.73 1.11 5.51
CA ILE A 123 6.47 0.57 4.95
C ILE A 123 5.40 0.46 6.03
N VAL A 124 5.77 0.03 7.25
CA VAL A 124 4.84 -0.05 8.39
C VAL A 124 4.35 1.34 8.79
N VAL A 125 5.26 2.30 8.99
CA VAL A 125 4.90 3.68 9.37
C VAL A 125 3.99 4.32 8.32
N MET A 126 4.33 4.18 7.05
CA MET A 126 3.54 4.69 5.93
C MET A 126 2.13 4.07 5.91
N SER A 127 2.05 2.74 6.07
CA SER A 127 0.77 2.01 6.08
C SER A 127 -0.10 2.41 7.26
N MET A 128 0.48 2.54 8.45
CA MET A 128 -0.23 3.00 9.65
C MET A 128 -0.71 4.44 9.50
N GLY A 129 0.14 5.36 9.03
CA GLY A 129 -0.23 6.76 8.81
C GLY A 129 -1.37 6.89 7.81
N TYR A 130 -1.33 6.10 6.73
CA TYR A 130 -2.39 6.05 5.74
C TYR A 130 -3.70 5.50 6.31
N ALA A 131 -3.64 4.36 7.03
CA ALA A 131 -4.82 3.77 7.66
C ALA A 131 -5.48 4.71 8.67
N LEU A 132 -4.68 5.38 9.50
CA LEU A 132 -5.16 6.41 10.43
C LEU A 132 -5.82 7.57 9.69
N GLY A 133 -5.18 8.06 8.62
CA GLY A 133 -5.75 9.11 7.77
C GLY A 133 -7.11 8.74 7.18
N LEU A 134 -7.26 7.49 6.69
CA LEU A 134 -8.53 6.97 6.19
C LEU A 134 -9.60 6.91 7.29
N ILE A 135 -9.25 6.40 8.48
CA ILE A 135 -10.16 6.29 9.62
C ILE A 135 -10.64 7.68 10.05
N ILE A 136 -9.71 8.63 10.21
CA ILE A 136 -10.01 10.01 10.60
C ILE A 136 -10.91 10.67 9.55
N GLY A 137 -10.58 10.55 8.26
CA GLY A 137 -11.38 11.11 7.18
C GLY A 137 -12.80 10.56 7.18
N ARG A 138 -12.95 9.24 7.30
CA ARG A 138 -14.26 8.58 7.35
C ARG A 138 -15.07 8.96 8.59
N ILE A 139 -14.46 9.13 9.75
CA ILE A 139 -15.17 9.56 10.96
C ILE A 139 -15.64 11.02 10.83
N ARG A 140 -14.79 11.89 10.26
CA ARG A 140 -15.09 13.32 10.14
C ARG A 140 -16.19 13.62 9.12
N PHE A 141 -16.27 12.84 8.05
CA PHE A 141 -17.21 13.04 6.94
C PHE A 141 -18.39 12.04 6.96
N ARG A 142 -18.67 11.45 8.12
CA ARG A 142 -19.90 10.70 8.39
C ARG A 142 -21.12 11.61 8.49
#